data_AF-A0A0S3SMP6-F1
#
_entry.id   AF-A0A0S3SMP6-F1
#
_cell.length_a   1.000
_cell.length_b   1.000
_cell.length_c   1.000
_cell.angle_alpha   90.00
_cell.angle_beta   90.00
_cell.angle_gamma   90.00
#
_symmetry.space_group_name_H-M   'P 1'
#
loop_
_entity.id
_entity.type
_entity.pdbx_description
1 polymer ?
#
loop_
_entity_poly.entity_id
_entity_poly.type
_entity_poly.pdbx_seq_one_letter_code
_entity_poly.pdbx_strand_id
1 'polypeptide(L)'
;MQNPNPPSLSDKWALILQSAIKSRDPFIGRCIHAPIIKHGLCLGVFLMNNLLNFYAKTGFFSDAHCLFHEMPLKTTFSWNTILSMHVKGGHLDSARQLFDEIPHPDSVSWTTMIVGYNHLGLFNTAINTFLRMVSSGISPTQFTFTNVLASCSAKKALNVGNKVHSFVVKLGLSGVVPVANSLLNMYAKCGDSVMAKVVFERMRLKDKSTWNTMISMHMQFGRLDLALSLFDQMSDPDIVSWNSIITGYCHQGRDIKALEMFSSMLKSSSLNPDKFTLASVLSACANPQSLKLGKQIHAHIVRVDIDTAGAVGNALISMYAKSGAVGIARRIVQLTGTSSLNVIAFTSLLDGYVKIGDINPAREIFDSLKCPDVVAWTAMIVGYAQNDLISNALALFRLMIREGPKPNSYTLAAMLSIFSSLASLDHACGKWEDAAKVRKSMKDRAVKKEQGFSWVQIQNKVHTFGVDDALHPQRDAIYRMISKIWNEIKKMGFIPDTNSVLHDLEQEVKEQILRHHSEKLAIAFALINTPEHSTLRIMKNLRVCNDCHSAIKYISKLVKREIIVRDATRFHHFNDGSCSCQDYW
;
A
#
# COMPACT_ATOMS: atom_id res chain seq x y z
N MET A 1 -20.57 -0.37 -60.63
CA MET A 1 -20.94 -0.11 -59.22
C MET A 1 -22.20 -0.89 -58.93
N GLN A 2 -22.10 -2.03 -58.25
CA GLN A 2 -23.28 -2.76 -57.79
C GLN A 2 -23.80 -2.06 -56.52
N ASN A 3 -25.07 -1.67 -56.51
CA ASN A 3 -25.75 -1.20 -55.29
C ASN A 3 -25.63 -2.27 -54.19
N PRO A 4 -25.30 -1.92 -52.94
CA PRO A 4 -25.33 -2.89 -51.86
C PRO A 4 -26.77 -3.39 -51.69
N ASN A 5 -26.94 -4.72 -51.67
CA ASN A 5 -28.24 -5.35 -51.37
C ASN A 5 -28.81 -4.77 -50.06
N PRO A 6 -30.13 -4.52 -49.98
CA PRO A 6 -30.74 -4.02 -48.75
C PRO A 6 -30.48 -4.97 -47.58
N PRO A 7 -30.21 -4.45 -46.36
CA PRO A 7 -29.88 -5.28 -45.21
C PRO A 7 -31.00 -6.26 -44.89
N SER A 8 -30.63 -7.51 -44.59
CA SER A 8 -31.60 -8.55 -44.27
C SER A 8 -32.39 -8.19 -43.02
N LEU A 9 -33.56 -8.80 -42.82
CA LEU A 9 -34.36 -8.57 -41.62
C LEU A 9 -33.58 -8.92 -40.34
N SER A 10 -32.71 -9.94 -40.40
CA SER A 10 -31.80 -10.34 -39.31
C SER A 10 -30.77 -9.24 -38.99
N ASP A 11 -30.19 -8.60 -40.01
CA ASP A 11 -29.22 -7.51 -39.84
C ASP A 11 -29.87 -6.28 -39.18
N LYS A 12 -31.10 -5.96 -39.59
CA LYS A 12 -31.87 -4.86 -38.99
C LYS A 12 -32.11 -5.10 -37.50
N TRP A 13 -32.53 -6.30 -37.11
CA TRP A 13 -32.73 -6.64 -35.70
C TRP A 13 -31.42 -6.62 -34.90
N ALA A 14 -30.32 -7.14 -35.45
CA ALA A 14 -29.01 -7.09 -34.80
C ALA A 14 -28.52 -5.65 -34.55
N LEU A 15 -28.73 -4.74 -35.52
CA LEU A 15 -28.41 -3.32 -35.35
C LEU A 15 -29.22 -2.68 -34.21
N ILE A 16 -30.52 -3.00 -34.11
CA ILE A 16 -31.35 -2.47 -33.04
C ILE A 16 -30.91 -3.01 -31.67
N LEU A 17 -30.57 -4.30 -31.57
CA LEU A 17 -30.03 -4.89 -30.34
C LEU A 17 -28.69 -4.25 -29.94
N GLN A 18 -27.80 -3.97 -30.89
CA GLN A 18 -26.55 -3.25 -30.60
C GLN A 18 -26.80 -1.81 -30.13
N SER A 19 -27.80 -1.12 -30.71
CA SER A 19 -28.23 0.19 -30.25
C SER A 19 -28.76 0.14 -28.81
N ALA A 20 -29.60 -0.85 -28.50
CA ALA A 20 -30.14 -1.06 -27.15
C ALA A 20 -29.04 -1.33 -26.10
N ILE A 21 -27.99 -2.09 -26.46
CA ILE A 21 -26.81 -2.27 -25.58
C ILE A 21 -26.11 -0.93 -25.32
N LYS A 22 -25.96 -0.09 -26.35
CA LYS A 22 -25.30 1.23 -26.23
C LYS A 22 -26.12 2.20 -25.38
N SER A 23 -27.45 2.22 -25.55
CA SER A 23 -28.34 3.06 -24.75
C SER A 23 -28.62 2.49 -23.35
N ARG A 24 -28.18 1.25 -23.06
CA ARG A 24 -28.52 0.48 -21.86
C ARG A 24 -30.04 0.40 -21.61
N ASP A 25 -30.83 0.46 -22.67
CA ASP A 25 -32.29 0.36 -22.58
C ASP A 25 -32.72 -1.11 -22.70
N PRO A 26 -33.20 -1.73 -21.60
CA PRO A 26 -33.57 -3.13 -21.61
C PRO A 26 -34.93 -3.40 -22.26
N PHE A 27 -35.77 -2.36 -22.39
CA PHE A 27 -37.13 -2.49 -22.90
C PHE A 27 -37.12 -2.80 -24.40
N ILE A 28 -36.31 -2.06 -25.16
CA ILE A 28 -36.19 -2.22 -26.62
C ILE A 28 -35.78 -3.65 -26.98
N GLY A 29 -34.75 -4.21 -26.36
CA GLY A 29 -34.29 -5.56 -26.71
C GLY A 29 -35.26 -6.67 -26.30
N ARG A 30 -35.98 -6.52 -25.17
CA ARG A 30 -37.05 -7.46 -24.76
C ARG A 30 -38.27 -7.40 -25.68
N CYS A 31 -38.70 -6.20 -26.09
CA CYS A 31 -39.79 -6.02 -27.04
C CYS A 31 -39.50 -6.63 -28.41
N ILE A 32 -38.22 -6.78 -28.77
CA ILE A 32 -37.77 -7.34 -30.04
C ILE A 32 -37.61 -8.87 -29.98
N HIS A 33 -37.37 -9.44 -28.81
CA HIS A 33 -37.21 -10.89 -28.66
C HIS A 33 -38.45 -11.68 -29.12
N ALA A 34 -39.66 -11.27 -28.71
CA ALA A 34 -40.90 -11.95 -29.13
C ALA A 34 -41.15 -11.86 -30.65
N PRO A 35 -40.99 -10.71 -31.32
CA PRO A 35 -40.98 -10.61 -32.78
C PRO A 35 -39.95 -11.52 -33.47
N ILE A 36 -38.74 -11.65 -32.93
CA ILE A 36 -37.71 -12.53 -33.50
C ILE A 36 -38.18 -13.99 -33.48
N ILE A 37 -38.79 -14.44 -32.38
CA ILE A 37 -39.38 -15.78 -32.27
C ILE A 37 -40.54 -15.94 -33.27
N LYS A 38 -41.47 -14.97 -33.30
CA LYS A 38 -42.67 -15.03 -34.17
C LYS A 38 -42.33 -15.12 -35.66
N HIS A 39 -41.25 -14.49 -36.11
CA HIS A 39 -40.81 -14.54 -37.51
C HIS A 39 -39.91 -15.75 -37.83
N GLY A 40 -39.72 -16.69 -36.88
CA GLY A 40 -38.88 -17.88 -37.07
C GLY A 40 -37.38 -17.59 -37.16
N LEU A 41 -36.96 -16.33 -36.92
CA LEU A 41 -35.58 -15.89 -37.03
C LEU A 41 -34.72 -16.33 -35.83
N CYS A 42 -35.35 -16.83 -34.76
CA CYS A 42 -34.66 -17.45 -33.63
C CYS A 42 -33.87 -18.70 -34.01
N LEU A 43 -34.15 -19.35 -35.15
CA LEU A 43 -33.34 -20.48 -35.62
C LEU A 43 -31.96 -20.04 -36.17
N GLY A 44 -31.76 -18.73 -36.39
CA GLY A 44 -30.49 -18.18 -36.86
C GLY A 44 -29.47 -18.00 -35.73
N VAL A 45 -28.35 -18.73 -35.81
CA VAL A 45 -27.23 -18.67 -34.86
C VAL A 45 -26.72 -17.24 -34.64
N PHE A 46 -26.67 -16.42 -35.70
CA PHE A 46 -26.24 -15.02 -35.63
C PHE A 46 -27.15 -14.17 -34.72
N LEU A 47 -28.46 -14.30 -34.86
CA LEU A 47 -29.42 -13.46 -34.15
C LEU A 47 -29.57 -13.90 -32.68
N MET A 48 -29.54 -15.21 -32.41
CA MET A 48 -29.48 -15.74 -31.04
C MET A 48 -28.20 -15.30 -30.31
N ASN A 49 -27.04 -15.30 -30.96
CA ASN A 49 -25.81 -14.78 -30.38
C ASN A 49 -25.93 -13.28 -30.01
N ASN A 50 -26.56 -12.47 -30.86
CA ASN A 50 -26.79 -11.05 -30.58
C ASN A 50 -27.77 -10.84 -29.41
N LEU A 51 -28.86 -11.63 -29.35
CA LEU A 51 -29.82 -11.61 -28.24
C LEU A 51 -29.17 -12.04 -26.92
N LEU A 52 -28.36 -13.11 -26.94
CA LEU A 52 -27.62 -13.58 -25.76
C LEU A 52 -26.66 -12.50 -25.25
N ASN A 53 -25.90 -11.87 -26.14
CA ASN A 53 -25.00 -10.78 -25.80
C ASN A 53 -25.75 -9.53 -25.30
N PHE A 54 -26.95 -9.25 -25.82
CA PHE A 54 -27.83 -8.21 -25.29
C PHE A 54 -28.22 -8.51 -23.83
N TYR A 55 -28.80 -9.69 -23.55
CA TYR A 55 -29.23 -10.04 -22.19
C TYR A 55 -28.06 -10.09 -21.20
N ALA A 56 -26.93 -10.68 -21.61
CA ALA A 56 -25.72 -10.74 -20.79
C ALA A 56 -25.16 -9.34 -20.44
N LYS A 57 -25.17 -8.38 -21.39
CA LYS A 57 -24.65 -7.02 -21.16
C LYS A 57 -25.61 -6.08 -20.44
N THR A 58 -26.91 -6.36 -20.52
CA THR A 58 -27.96 -5.56 -19.85
C THR A 58 -28.31 -6.07 -18.44
N GLY A 59 -27.72 -7.18 -18.00
CA GLY A 59 -27.84 -7.67 -16.62
C GLY A 59 -28.97 -8.68 -16.38
N PHE A 60 -29.66 -9.12 -17.44
CA PHE A 60 -30.73 -10.12 -17.33
C PHE A 60 -30.17 -11.54 -17.45
N PHE A 61 -29.50 -11.98 -16.38
CA PHE A 61 -28.75 -13.23 -16.40
C PHE A 61 -29.64 -14.46 -16.58
N SER A 62 -30.84 -14.48 -15.99
CA SER A 62 -31.79 -15.58 -16.15
C SER A 62 -32.27 -15.75 -17.60
N ASP A 63 -32.58 -14.64 -18.28
CA ASP A 63 -33.01 -14.67 -19.69
C ASP A 63 -31.86 -15.13 -20.60
N ALA A 64 -30.63 -14.66 -20.32
CA ALA A 64 -29.44 -15.09 -21.04
C ALA A 64 -29.20 -16.60 -20.89
N HIS A 65 -29.38 -17.15 -19.69
CA HIS A 65 -29.30 -18.59 -19.43
C HIS A 65 -30.36 -19.39 -20.20
N CYS A 66 -31.62 -18.97 -20.09
CA CYS A 66 -32.73 -19.64 -20.79
C CYS A 66 -32.46 -19.69 -22.29
N LEU A 67 -32.13 -18.54 -22.87
CA LEU A 67 -31.79 -18.43 -24.28
C LEU A 67 -30.59 -19.32 -24.65
N PHE A 68 -29.52 -19.31 -23.85
CA PHE A 68 -28.33 -20.13 -24.09
C PHE A 68 -28.68 -21.63 -24.14
N HIS A 69 -29.50 -22.12 -23.21
CA HIS A 69 -29.94 -23.52 -23.22
C HIS A 69 -30.77 -23.86 -24.45
N GLU A 70 -31.69 -22.99 -24.85
CA GLU A 70 -32.55 -23.13 -26.03
C GLU A 70 -31.81 -23.03 -27.37
N MET A 71 -30.59 -22.50 -27.41
CA MET A 71 -29.82 -22.40 -28.66
C MET A 71 -29.59 -23.79 -29.27
N PRO A 72 -30.03 -24.04 -30.53
CA PRO A 72 -29.85 -25.33 -31.20
C PRO A 72 -28.39 -25.62 -31.52
N LEU A 73 -27.61 -24.57 -31.76
CA LEU A 73 -26.17 -24.64 -31.98
C LEU A 73 -25.47 -23.58 -31.12
N LYS A 74 -24.64 -24.04 -30.19
CA LYS A 74 -23.82 -23.20 -29.31
C LYS A 74 -22.44 -23.02 -29.95
N THR A 75 -22.11 -21.77 -30.26
CA THR A 75 -20.80 -21.37 -30.79
C THR A 75 -19.84 -21.02 -29.67
N THR A 76 -18.54 -20.95 -29.96
CA THR A 76 -17.54 -20.44 -29.01
C THR A 76 -17.90 -19.03 -28.51
N PHE A 77 -18.53 -18.20 -29.36
CA PHE A 77 -19.04 -16.88 -28.97
C PHE A 77 -20.15 -16.97 -27.91
N SER A 78 -21.15 -17.86 -28.06
CA SER A 78 -22.21 -18.01 -27.06
C SER A 78 -21.65 -18.51 -25.73
N TRP A 79 -20.71 -19.46 -25.75
CA TRP A 79 -20.01 -19.93 -24.56
C TRP A 79 -19.21 -18.82 -23.87
N ASN A 80 -18.43 -18.04 -24.63
CA ASN A 80 -17.68 -16.92 -24.09
C ASN A 80 -18.58 -15.80 -23.53
N THR A 81 -19.76 -15.61 -24.12
CA THR A 81 -20.74 -14.62 -23.67
C THR A 81 -21.32 -15.00 -22.31
N ILE A 82 -21.78 -16.24 -22.15
CA ILE A 82 -22.33 -16.71 -20.86
C ILE A 82 -21.22 -16.80 -19.80
N LEU A 83 -20.02 -17.22 -20.18
CA LEU A 83 -18.85 -17.25 -19.29
C LEU A 83 -18.52 -15.85 -18.76
N SER A 84 -18.43 -14.85 -19.65
CA SER A 84 -18.14 -13.46 -19.29
C SER A 84 -19.23 -12.87 -18.38
N MET A 85 -20.48 -13.26 -18.59
CA MET A 85 -21.60 -12.87 -17.74
C MET A 85 -21.43 -13.36 -16.30
N HIS A 86 -21.14 -14.64 -16.09
CA HIS A 86 -20.90 -15.17 -14.72
C HIS A 86 -19.71 -14.52 -14.03
N VAL A 87 -18.61 -14.34 -14.75
CA VAL A 87 -17.42 -13.67 -14.23
C VAL A 87 -17.74 -12.25 -13.77
N LYS A 88 -18.49 -11.48 -14.57
CA LYS A 88 -18.91 -10.12 -14.21
C LYS A 88 -19.93 -10.10 -13.08
N GLY A 89 -20.78 -11.12 -12.98
CA GLY A 89 -21.72 -11.30 -11.89
C GLY A 89 -21.09 -11.79 -10.59
N GLY A 90 -19.78 -12.11 -10.56
CA GLY A 90 -19.08 -12.62 -9.38
C GLY A 90 -19.28 -14.12 -9.11
N HIS A 91 -20.01 -14.83 -9.96
CA HIS A 91 -20.31 -16.26 -9.82
C HIS A 91 -19.18 -17.13 -10.41
N LEU A 92 -17.98 -17.07 -9.82
CA LEU A 92 -16.80 -17.74 -10.39
C LEU A 92 -16.86 -19.26 -10.37
N ASP A 93 -17.53 -19.87 -9.40
CA ASP A 93 -17.66 -21.34 -9.35
C ASP A 93 -18.51 -21.85 -10.54
N SER A 94 -19.63 -21.18 -10.82
CA SER A 94 -20.43 -21.43 -12.02
C SER A 94 -19.66 -21.12 -13.30
N ALA A 95 -18.88 -20.02 -13.32
CA ALA A 95 -18.03 -19.70 -14.47
C ALA A 95 -17.00 -20.81 -14.73
N ARG A 96 -16.41 -21.39 -13.68
CA ARG A 96 -15.45 -22.48 -13.79
C ARG A 96 -16.10 -23.76 -14.32
N GLN A 97 -17.28 -24.12 -13.81
CA GLN A 97 -18.05 -25.26 -14.31
C GLN A 97 -18.36 -25.08 -15.79
N LEU A 98 -18.88 -23.91 -16.19
CA LEU A 98 -19.14 -23.60 -17.59
C LEU A 98 -17.89 -23.64 -18.46
N PHE A 99 -16.75 -23.18 -17.93
CA PHE A 99 -15.48 -23.24 -18.65
C PHE A 99 -15.03 -24.69 -18.94
N ASP A 100 -15.20 -25.58 -17.96
CA ASP A 100 -14.86 -27.00 -18.11
C ASP A 100 -15.83 -27.73 -19.07
N GLU A 101 -17.03 -27.19 -19.32
CA GLU A 101 -18.00 -27.68 -20.31
C GLU A 101 -17.73 -27.19 -21.75
N ILE A 102 -16.88 -26.17 -21.96
CA ILE A 102 -16.58 -25.67 -23.30
C ILE A 102 -15.82 -26.74 -24.08
N PRO A 103 -16.33 -27.23 -25.23
CA PRO A 103 -15.68 -28.34 -25.95
C PRO A 103 -14.25 -28.01 -26.39
N HIS A 104 -14.05 -26.80 -26.91
CA HIS A 104 -12.76 -26.29 -27.38
C HIS A 104 -12.57 -24.83 -26.93
N PRO A 105 -12.06 -24.61 -25.71
CA PRO A 105 -11.87 -23.26 -25.17
C PRO A 105 -10.80 -22.52 -25.96
N ASP A 106 -11.17 -21.36 -26.52
CA ASP A 106 -10.27 -20.51 -27.29
C ASP A 106 -9.53 -19.50 -26.40
N SER A 107 -8.67 -18.67 -27.00
CA SER A 107 -7.94 -17.66 -26.24
C SER A 107 -8.85 -16.70 -25.46
N VAL A 108 -10.08 -16.46 -25.91
CA VAL A 108 -11.03 -15.57 -25.24
C VAL A 108 -11.63 -16.26 -24.02
N SER A 109 -11.96 -17.55 -24.10
CA SER A 109 -12.43 -18.35 -22.95
C SER A 109 -11.40 -18.30 -21.82
N TRP A 110 -10.14 -18.63 -22.12
CA TRP A 110 -9.05 -18.64 -21.13
C TRP A 110 -8.79 -17.26 -20.55
N THR A 111 -8.75 -16.22 -21.39
CA THR A 111 -8.51 -14.84 -20.94
C THR A 111 -9.65 -14.34 -20.04
N THR A 112 -10.89 -14.73 -20.31
CA THR A 112 -12.06 -14.38 -19.48
C THR A 112 -11.91 -14.94 -18.07
N MET A 113 -11.45 -16.19 -17.92
CA MET A 113 -11.18 -16.78 -16.61
C MET A 113 -10.03 -16.07 -15.87
N ILE A 114 -8.94 -15.75 -16.57
CA ILE A 114 -7.79 -15.03 -15.98
C ILE A 114 -8.24 -13.66 -15.45
N VAL A 115 -9.03 -12.91 -16.22
CA VAL A 115 -9.61 -11.62 -15.80
C VAL A 115 -10.49 -11.79 -14.56
N GLY A 116 -11.36 -12.81 -14.56
CA GLY A 116 -12.24 -13.11 -13.43
C GLY A 116 -11.48 -13.40 -12.14
N TYR A 117 -10.45 -14.25 -12.21
CA TYR A 117 -9.60 -14.53 -11.06
C TYR A 117 -8.84 -13.29 -10.58
N ASN A 118 -8.39 -12.42 -11.49
CA ASN A 118 -7.75 -11.15 -11.12
C ASN A 118 -8.70 -10.21 -10.36
N HIS A 119 -9.96 -10.09 -10.77
CA HIS A 119 -10.93 -9.22 -10.10
C HIS A 119 -11.20 -9.63 -8.64
N LEU A 120 -11.09 -10.93 -8.30
CA LEU A 120 -11.22 -11.42 -6.93
C LEU A 120 -9.89 -11.52 -6.17
N GLY A 121 -8.77 -11.05 -6.75
CA GLY A 121 -7.45 -11.15 -6.13
C GLY A 121 -6.87 -12.57 -6.09
N LEU A 122 -7.43 -13.53 -6.83
CA LEU A 122 -6.98 -14.92 -6.94
C LEU A 122 -5.82 -15.05 -7.95
N PHE A 123 -4.78 -14.25 -7.78
CA PHE A 123 -3.69 -14.08 -8.75
C PHE A 123 -2.90 -15.37 -9.05
N ASN A 124 -2.73 -16.25 -8.07
CA ASN A 124 -2.08 -17.55 -8.29
C ASN A 124 -2.90 -18.44 -9.22
N THR A 125 -4.22 -18.45 -9.05
CA THR A 125 -5.14 -19.20 -9.91
C THR A 125 -5.15 -18.62 -11.32
N ALA A 126 -5.09 -17.29 -11.46
CA ALA A 126 -4.95 -16.63 -12.76
C ALA A 126 -3.64 -17.05 -13.48
N ILE A 127 -2.51 -17.07 -12.78
CA ILE A 127 -1.22 -17.54 -13.32
C ILE A 127 -1.29 -19.02 -13.72
N ASN A 128 -1.85 -19.88 -12.85
CA ASN A 128 -1.99 -21.31 -13.17
C ASN A 128 -2.91 -21.54 -14.37
N THR A 129 -3.96 -20.74 -14.52
CA THR A 129 -4.87 -20.77 -15.68
C THR A 129 -4.14 -20.39 -16.97
N PHE A 130 -3.26 -19.37 -16.92
CA PHE A 130 -2.39 -19.03 -18.05
C PHE A 130 -1.40 -20.16 -18.40
N LEU A 131 -0.78 -20.79 -17.40
CA LEU A 131 0.13 -21.91 -17.65
C LEU A 131 -0.60 -23.10 -18.29
N ARG A 132 -1.83 -23.39 -17.85
CA ARG A 132 -2.71 -24.39 -18.47
C ARG A 132 -3.02 -24.04 -19.93
N MET A 133 -3.42 -22.80 -20.21
CA MET A 133 -3.68 -22.30 -21.56
C MET A 133 -2.50 -22.56 -22.50
N VAL A 134 -1.28 -22.23 -22.08
CA VAL A 134 -0.05 -22.45 -22.87
C VAL A 134 0.25 -23.94 -23.03
N SER A 135 0.06 -24.75 -21.98
CA SER A 135 0.27 -26.21 -22.06
C SER A 135 -0.74 -26.91 -22.98
N SER A 136 -1.93 -26.33 -23.15
CA SER A 136 -2.95 -26.79 -24.11
C SER A 136 -2.70 -26.30 -25.54
N GLY A 137 -1.56 -25.64 -25.81
CA GLY A 137 -1.20 -25.16 -27.15
C GLY A 137 -1.97 -23.92 -27.61
N ILE A 138 -2.77 -23.29 -26.74
CA ILE A 138 -3.55 -22.09 -27.09
C ILE A 138 -2.65 -20.86 -26.96
N SER A 139 -2.49 -20.13 -28.06
CA SER A 139 -1.64 -18.94 -28.11
C SER A 139 -2.24 -17.77 -27.30
N PRO A 140 -1.50 -17.18 -26.34
CA PRO A 140 -1.95 -16.00 -25.61
C PRO A 140 -2.07 -14.75 -26.49
N THR A 141 -3.05 -13.90 -26.19
CA THR A 141 -3.23 -12.59 -26.85
C THR A 141 -2.59 -11.47 -26.03
N GLN A 142 -2.52 -10.26 -26.61
CA GLN A 142 -2.12 -9.05 -25.89
C GLN A 142 -2.91 -8.86 -24.57
N PHE A 143 -4.22 -9.14 -24.56
CA PHE A 143 -5.07 -9.02 -23.38
C PHE A 143 -4.77 -10.08 -22.32
N THR A 144 -4.38 -11.29 -22.76
CA THR A 144 -3.92 -12.34 -21.87
C THR A 144 -2.64 -11.91 -21.16
N PHE A 145 -1.68 -11.34 -21.91
CA PHE A 145 -0.39 -10.90 -21.37
C PHE A 145 -0.54 -9.76 -20.35
N THR A 146 -1.34 -8.73 -20.63
CA THR A 146 -1.55 -7.64 -19.68
C THR A 146 -2.12 -8.15 -18.35
N ASN A 147 -3.08 -9.07 -18.40
CA ASN A 147 -3.71 -9.63 -17.21
C ASN A 147 -2.80 -10.58 -16.42
N VAL A 148 -2.07 -11.49 -17.08
CA VAL A 148 -1.15 -12.39 -16.35
C VAL A 148 0.04 -11.63 -15.76
N LEU A 149 0.54 -10.59 -16.44
CA LEU A 149 1.58 -9.71 -15.91
C LEU A 149 1.09 -8.91 -14.70
N ALA A 150 -0.17 -8.48 -14.69
CA ALA A 150 -0.79 -7.88 -13.51
C ALA A 150 -0.83 -8.87 -12.33
N SER A 151 -1.21 -10.14 -12.56
CA SER A 151 -1.15 -11.19 -11.54
C SER A 151 0.28 -11.41 -11.03
N CYS A 152 1.28 -11.44 -11.93
CA CYS A 152 2.69 -11.58 -11.57
C CYS A 152 3.18 -10.39 -10.73
N SER A 153 2.80 -9.17 -11.11
CA SER A 153 3.09 -7.93 -10.39
C SER A 153 2.52 -7.96 -8.96
N ALA A 154 1.25 -8.37 -8.81
CA ALA A 154 0.59 -8.48 -7.52
C ALA A 154 1.21 -9.53 -6.60
N LYS A 155 1.68 -10.66 -7.15
CA LYS A 155 2.36 -11.73 -6.41
C LYS A 155 3.87 -11.54 -6.27
N LYS A 156 4.44 -10.50 -6.89
CA LYS A 156 5.90 -10.33 -7.06
C LYS A 156 6.59 -11.58 -7.64
N ALA A 157 5.92 -12.26 -8.57
CA ALA A 157 6.35 -13.52 -9.17
C ALA A 157 7.33 -13.31 -10.35
N LEU A 158 8.53 -12.77 -10.06
CA LEU A 158 9.53 -12.39 -11.08
C LEU A 158 9.89 -13.54 -12.03
N ASN A 159 10.04 -14.76 -11.50
CA ASN A 159 10.37 -15.95 -12.31
C ASN A 159 9.31 -16.25 -13.38
N VAL A 160 8.03 -16.12 -13.04
CA VAL A 160 6.93 -16.31 -14.00
C VAL A 160 6.89 -15.13 -14.97
N GLY A 161 7.03 -13.90 -14.46
CA GLY A 161 7.09 -12.69 -15.27
C GLY A 161 8.17 -12.73 -16.35
N ASN A 162 9.37 -13.25 -16.04
CA ASN A 162 10.46 -13.44 -17.00
C ASN A 162 10.11 -14.44 -18.11
N LYS A 163 9.44 -15.54 -17.77
CA LYS A 163 8.95 -16.50 -18.78
C LYS A 163 7.89 -15.86 -19.67
N VAL A 164 6.94 -15.13 -19.08
CA VAL A 164 5.91 -14.39 -19.81
C VAL A 164 6.54 -13.34 -20.74
N HIS A 165 7.53 -12.58 -20.29
CA HIS A 165 8.26 -11.62 -21.11
C HIS A 165 8.94 -12.30 -22.31
N SER A 166 9.52 -13.49 -22.12
CA SER A 166 10.10 -14.27 -23.21
C SER A 166 9.06 -14.63 -24.29
N PHE A 167 7.82 -14.96 -23.89
CA PHE A 167 6.71 -15.16 -24.84
C PHE A 167 6.34 -13.86 -25.57
N VAL A 168 6.23 -12.75 -24.85
CA VAL A 168 5.94 -11.43 -25.45
C VAL A 168 6.96 -11.08 -26.53
N VAL A 169 8.25 -11.32 -26.28
CA VAL A 169 9.32 -11.09 -27.26
C VAL A 169 9.18 -12.03 -28.45
N LYS A 170 9.01 -13.35 -28.22
CA LYS A 170 8.87 -14.35 -29.29
C LYS A 170 7.67 -14.09 -30.21
N LEU A 171 6.59 -13.54 -29.68
CA LEU A 171 5.38 -13.21 -30.43
C LEU A 171 5.42 -11.80 -31.05
N GLY A 172 6.53 -11.06 -30.91
CA GLY A 172 6.68 -9.71 -31.47
C GLY A 172 5.81 -8.65 -30.79
N LEU A 173 5.30 -8.92 -29.60
CA LEU A 173 4.36 -8.04 -28.88
C LEU A 173 5.05 -6.97 -28.02
N SER A 174 6.39 -6.94 -27.98
CA SER A 174 7.16 -5.96 -27.19
C SER A 174 6.92 -4.50 -27.59
N GLY A 175 6.50 -4.25 -28.84
CA GLY A 175 6.16 -2.90 -29.31
C GLY A 175 4.75 -2.43 -28.95
N VAL A 176 3.90 -3.32 -28.43
CA VAL A 176 2.51 -3.01 -28.08
C VAL A 176 2.49 -2.30 -26.73
N VAL A 177 2.17 -1.00 -26.73
CA VAL A 177 2.27 -0.12 -25.55
C VAL A 177 1.58 -0.69 -24.29
N PRO A 178 0.34 -1.21 -24.34
CA PRO A 178 -0.29 -1.83 -23.16
C PRO A 178 0.48 -3.02 -22.58
N VAL A 179 1.08 -3.86 -23.43
CA VAL A 179 1.86 -5.03 -23.01
C VAL A 179 3.19 -4.58 -22.42
N ALA A 180 3.86 -3.63 -23.07
CA ALA A 180 5.11 -3.05 -22.58
C ALA A 180 4.93 -2.35 -21.23
N ASN A 181 3.85 -1.57 -21.05
CA ASN A 181 3.49 -0.96 -19.76
C ASN A 181 3.22 -2.02 -18.68
N SER A 182 2.56 -3.12 -19.03
CA SER A 182 2.33 -4.23 -18.09
C SER A 182 3.64 -4.92 -17.68
N LEU A 183 4.58 -5.09 -18.62
CA LEU A 183 5.92 -5.62 -18.33
C LEU A 183 6.70 -4.66 -17.42
N LEU A 184 6.69 -3.37 -17.75
CA LEU A 184 7.34 -2.32 -16.98
C LEU A 184 6.85 -2.31 -15.52
N ASN A 185 5.53 -2.31 -15.32
CA ASN A 185 4.92 -2.35 -14.00
C ASN A 185 5.18 -3.69 -13.26
N MET A 186 5.24 -4.81 -13.98
CA MET A 186 5.61 -6.10 -13.39
C MET A 186 7.05 -6.06 -12.86
N TYR A 187 8.01 -5.62 -13.67
CA TYR A 187 9.41 -5.50 -13.27
C TYR A 187 9.62 -4.49 -12.14
N ALA A 188 8.99 -3.32 -12.23
CA ALA A 188 9.04 -2.29 -11.19
C ALA A 188 8.57 -2.83 -9.82
N LYS A 189 7.40 -3.49 -9.76
CA LYS A 189 6.87 -4.05 -8.50
C LYS A 189 7.62 -5.28 -7.99
N CYS A 190 8.25 -6.05 -8.89
CA CYS A 190 9.14 -7.16 -8.52
C CYS A 190 10.54 -6.70 -8.10
N GLY A 191 10.87 -5.42 -8.32
CA GLY A 191 12.13 -4.80 -7.93
C GLY A 191 13.30 -5.01 -8.88
N ASP A 192 13.05 -5.54 -10.08
CA ASP A 192 14.07 -5.63 -11.14
C ASP A 192 14.08 -4.33 -11.96
N SER A 193 14.70 -3.32 -11.39
CA SER A 193 14.77 -2.01 -12.03
C SER A 193 15.68 -1.94 -13.26
N VAL A 194 16.59 -2.91 -13.42
CA VAL A 194 17.46 -2.99 -14.58
C VAL A 194 16.62 -3.41 -15.78
N MET A 195 15.84 -4.48 -15.64
CA MET A 195 14.98 -4.93 -16.73
C MET A 195 13.83 -3.95 -17.02
N ALA A 196 13.28 -3.29 -15.99
CA ALA A 196 12.32 -2.20 -16.20
C ALA A 196 12.90 -1.08 -17.09
N LYS A 197 14.15 -0.65 -16.81
CA LYS A 197 14.85 0.34 -17.64
C LYS A 197 15.05 -0.14 -19.08
N VAL A 198 15.46 -1.39 -19.28
CA VAL A 198 15.62 -1.97 -20.63
C VAL A 198 14.32 -1.98 -21.41
N VAL A 199 13.20 -2.37 -20.77
CA VAL A 199 11.88 -2.33 -21.41
C VAL A 199 11.51 -0.89 -21.78
N PHE A 200 11.69 0.05 -20.86
CA PHE A 200 11.43 1.47 -21.08
C PHE A 200 12.23 2.03 -22.27
N GLU A 201 13.53 1.81 -22.32
CA GLU A 201 14.40 2.32 -23.39
C GLU A 201 14.03 1.73 -24.76
N ARG A 202 13.60 0.47 -24.81
CA ARG A 202 13.17 -0.20 -26.05
C ARG A 202 11.80 0.25 -26.57
N MET A 203 10.97 0.89 -25.75
CA MET A 203 9.68 1.39 -26.18
C MET A 203 9.84 2.59 -27.12
N ARG A 204 9.38 2.46 -28.37
CA ARG A 204 9.37 3.57 -29.35
C ARG A 204 8.38 4.68 -28.97
N LEU A 205 7.19 4.27 -28.52
CA LEU A 205 6.14 5.17 -28.06
C LEU A 205 5.96 4.98 -26.56
N LYS A 206 5.96 6.09 -25.82
CA LYS A 206 5.79 6.12 -24.37
C LYS A 206 4.62 7.04 -24.07
N ASP A 207 3.61 6.52 -23.39
CA ASP A 207 2.51 7.31 -22.87
C ASP A 207 2.81 7.81 -21.45
N LYS A 208 1.95 8.68 -20.91
CA LYS A 208 2.14 9.22 -19.54
C LYS A 208 2.25 8.12 -18.48
N SER A 209 1.50 7.03 -18.63
CA SER A 209 1.57 5.86 -17.74
C SER A 209 2.95 5.19 -17.73
N THR A 210 3.61 5.11 -18.89
CA THR A 210 4.97 4.59 -19.06
C THR A 210 5.96 5.38 -18.20
N TRP A 211 5.93 6.72 -18.30
CA TRP A 211 6.81 7.62 -17.55
C TRP A 211 6.51 7.58 -16.06
N ASN A 212 5.22 7.67 -15.67
CA ASN A 212 4.78 7.66 -14.28
C ASN A 212 5.23 6.39 -13.53
N THR A 213 5.22 5.24 -14.22
CA THR A 213 5.71 3.97 -13.66
C THR A 213 7.21 4.01 -13.37
N MET A 214 8.03 4.53 -14.30
CA MET A 214 9.48 4.66 -14.10
C MET A 214 9.80 5.65 -12.99
N ILE A 215 9.15 6.81 -12.98
CA ILE A 215 9.31 7.84 -11.95
C ILE A 215 8.98 7.24 -10.57
N SER A 216 7.80 6.64 -10.44
CA SER A 216 7.37 5.99 -9.18
C SER A 216 8.35 4.92 -8.71
N MET A 217 8.86 4.09 -9.63
CA MET A 217 9.86 3.08 -9.32
C MET A 217 11.16 3.72 -8.81
N HIS A 218 11.71 4.72 -9.51
CA HIS A 218 12.93 5.40 -9.08
C HIS A 218 12.76 6.10 -7.73
N MET A 219 11.62 6.73 -7.48
CA MET A 219 11.27 7.32 -6.18
C MET A 219 11.22 6.25 -5.08
N GLN A 220 10.61 5.08 -5.33
CA GLN A 220 10.57 3.98 -4.34
C GLN A 220 11.95 3.41 -4.00
N PHE A 221 12.88 3.41 -4.95
CA PHE A 221 14.27 2.96 -4.75
C PHE A 221 15.22 4.07 -4.25
N GLY A 222 14.70 5.28 -3.99
CA GLY A 222 15.51 6.41 -3.51
C GLY A 222 16.49 6.95 -4.56
N ARG A 223 16.29 6.68 -5.85
CA ARG A 223 17.09 7.23 -6.95
C ARG A 223 16.46 8.52 -7.47
N LEU A 224 16.47 9.54 -6.62
CA LEU A 224 15.72 10.78 -6.80
C LEU A 224 16.14 11.55 -8.05
N ASP A 225 17.44 11.61 -8.34
CA ASP A 225 17.97 12.34 -9.50
C ASP A 225 17.51 11.73 -10.81
N LEU A 226 17.46 10.39 -10.89
CA LEU A 226 16.93 9.68 -12.05
C LEU A 226 15.43 9.93 -12.22
N ALA A 227 14.67 9.89 -11.13
CA ALA A 227 13.23 10.18 -11.17
C ALA A 227 12.95 11.61 -11.66
N LEU A 228 13.70 12.60 -11.14
CA LEU A 228 13.60 13.99 -11.56
C LEU A 228 13.99 14.16 -13.03
N SER A 229 15.11 13.55 -13.46
CA SER A 229 15.54 13.61 -14.86
C SER A 229 14.51 13.03 -15.84
N LEU A 230 13.76 12.00 -15.43
CA LEU A 230 12.68 11.43 -16.24
C LEU A 230 11.43 12.32 -16.24
N PHE A 231 11.13 12.96 -15.10
CA PHE A 231 10.04 13.91 -15.00
C PHE A 231 10.29 15.14 -15.88
N ASP A 232 11.51 15.68 -15.89
CA ASP A 232 11.90 16.84 -16.70
C ASP A 232 11.89 16.54 -18.21
N GLN A 233 12.04 15.27 -18.59
CA GLN A 233 11.91 14.83 -20.00
C GLN A 233 10.45 14.75 -20.47
N MET A 234 9.47 14.78 -19.56
CA MET A 234 8.05 14.76 -19.95
C MET A 234 7.64 16.12 -20.50
N SER A 235 7.12 16.14 -21.74
CA SER A 235 6.64 17.38 -22.36
C SER A 235 5.36 17.93 -21.73
N ASP A 236 4.51 17.05 -21.19
CA ASP A 236 3.20 17.40 -20.61
C ASP A 236 2.88 16.48 -19.41
N PRO A 237 3.50 16.72 -18.24
CA PRO A 237 3.23 15.96 -17.02
C PRO A 237 1.76 16.10 -16.59
N ASP A 238 1.09 14.98 -16.32
CA ASP A 238 -0.28 14.98 -15.79
C ASP A 238 -0.29 15.01 -14.26
N ILE A 239 -1.49 15.06 -13.67
CA ILE A 239 -1.68 15.04 -12.22
C ILE A 239 -1.03 13.81 -11.57
N VAL A 240 -0.99 12.67 -12.26
CA VAL A 240 -0.38 11.43 -11.77
C VAL A 240 1.15 11.54 -11.78
N SER A 241 1.74 12.21 -12.77
CA SER A 241 3.17 12.52 -12.82
C SER A 241 3.58 13.37 -11.61
N TRP A 242 2.84 14.47 -11.36
CA TRP A 242 3.09 15.35 -10.21
C TRP A 242 2.92 14.63 -8.88
N ASN A 243 1.83 13.86 -8.72
CA ASN A 243 1.60 13.02 -7.55
C ASN A 243 2.76 12.05 -7.31
N SER A 244 3.27 11.41 -8.36
CA SER A 244 4.38 10.44 -8.25
C SER A 244 5.65 11.08 -7.67
N ILE A 245 5.99 12.29 -8.12
CA ILE A 245 7.17 13.03 -7.60
C ILE A 245 6.91 13.57 -6.20
N ILE A 246 5.78 14.25 -5.96
CA ILE A 246 5.48 14.88 -4.67
C ILE A 246 5.40 13.81 -3.57
N THR A 247 4.56 12.79 -3.75
CA THR A 247 4.42 11.69 -2.79
C THR A 247 5.72 10.92 -2.64
N GLY A 248 6.48 10.75 -3.73
CA GLY A 248 7.80 10.15 -3.70
C GLY A 248 8.77 10.91 -2.78
N TYR A 249 8.83 12.24 -2.87
CA TYR A 249 9.69 13.06 -2.00
C TYR A 249 9.22 13.02 -0.54
N CYS A 250 7.91 13.05 -0.28
CA CYS A 250 7.36 12.90 1.08
C CYS A 250 7.79 11.54 1.70
N HIS A 251 7.64 10.44 0.96
CA HIS A 251 8.07 9.12 1.45
C HIS A 251 9.57 9.05 1.69
N GLN A 252 10.37 9.79 0.91
CA GLN A 252 11.80 9.88 1.07
C GLN A 252 12.23 10.86 2.18
N GLY A 253 11.27 11.41 2.93
CA GLY A 253 11.52 12.38 4.00
C GLY A 253 12.14 13.69 3.49
N ARG A 254 11.95 14.01 2.20
CA ARG A 254 12.43 15.25 1.54
C ARG A 254 11.27 16.24 1.43
N ASP A 255 10.68 16.58 2.58
CA ASP A 255 9.43 17.35 2.66
C ASP A 255 9.54 18.72 1.96
N ILE A 256 10.65 19.43 2.12
CA ILE A 256 10.90 20.72 1.45
C ILE A 256 10.85 20.57 -0.08
N LYS A 257 11.53 19.55 -0.64
CA LYS A 257 11.50 19.29 -2.08
C LYS A 257 10.08 18.92 -2.55
N ALA A 258 9.32 18.17 -1.76
CA ALA A 258 7.93 17.87 -2.09
C ALA A 258 7.08 19.15 -2.21
N LEU A 259 7.28 20.11 -1.30
CA LEU A 259 6.61 21.40 -1.29
C LEU A 259 7.07 22.32 -2.44
N GLU A 260 8.35 22.28 -2.81
CA GLU A 260 8.88 22.96 -4.00
C GLU A 260 8.24 22.43 -5.28
N MET A 261 8.14 21.10 -5.43
CA MET A 261 7.48 20.47 -6.58
C MET A 261 5.99 20.82 -6.63
N PHE A 262 5.31 20.87 -5.49
CA PHE A 262 3.92 21.35 -5.42
C PHE A 262 3.79 22.82 -5.82
N SER A 263 4.70 23.68 -5.37
CA SER A 263 4.72 25.09 -5.79
C SER A 263 4.96 25.23 -7.30
N SER A 264 5.85 24.40 -7.86
CA SER A 264 6.09 24.36 -9.30
C SER A 264 4.83 23.93 -10.04
N MET A 265 4.15 22.86 -9.61
CA MET A 265 2.88 22.41 -10.20
C MET A 265 1.87 23.56 -10.29
N LEU A 266 1.67 24.31 -9.21
CA LEU A 266 0.73 25.42 -9.16
C LEU A 266 1.11 26.62 -10.05
N LYS A 267 2.40 26.80 -10.36
CA LYS A 267 2.90 27.93 -11.16
C LYS A 267 3.02 27.60 -12.65
N SER A 268 3.48 26.39 -12.97
CA SER A 268 3.84 26.00 -14.33
C SER A 268 2.78 25.17 -15.04
N SER A 269 1.74 24.73 -14.33
CA SER A 269 0.65 23.95 -14.92
C SER A 269 -0.71 24.59 -14.63
N SER A 270 -1.68 24.38 -15.52
CA SER A 270 -3.09 24.70 -15.30
C SER A 270 -3.84 23.61 -14.51
N LEU A 271 -3.10 22.62 -14.00
CA LEU A 271 -3.68 21.48 -13.29
C LEU A 271 -4.06 21.88 -11.87
N ASN A 272 -5.26 21.49 -11.45
CA ASN A 272 -5.69 21.63 -10.08
C ASN A 272 -5.22 20.42 -9.24
N PRO A 273 -4.66 20.64 -8.05
CA PRO A 273 -4.35 19.56 -7.11
C PRO A 273 -5.58 18.72 -6.79
N ASP A 274 -5.43 17.40 -6.86
CA ASP A 274 -6.48 16.47 -6.42
C ASP A 274 -6.37 16.14 -4.93
N LYS A 275 -7.35 15.38 -4.41
CA LYS A 275 -7.37 14.95 -3.01
C LYS A 275 -6.09 14.20 -2.60
N PHE A 276 -5.47 13.45 -3.51
CA PHE A 276 -4.23 12.70 -3.25
C PHE A 276 -3.01 13.62 -3.16
N THR A 277 -2.91 14.62 -4.07
CA THR A 277 -1.89 15.67 -4.06
C THR A 277 -1.91 16.36 -2.71
N LEU A 278 -3.09 16.85 -2.31
CA LEU A 278 -3.26 17.65 -1.09
C LEU A 278 -2.97 16.85 0.17
N ALA A 279 -3.42 15.59 0.26
CA ALA A 279 -3.08 14.72 1.38
C ALA A 279 -1.55 14.49 1.50
N SER A 280 -0.86 14.34 0.37
CA SER A 280 0.60 14.16 0.34
C SER A 280 1.35 15.41 0.79
N VAL A 281 0.95 16.59 0.29
CA VAL A 281 1.57 17.88 0.65
C VAL A 281 1.28 18.26 2.11
N LEU A 282 0.08 17.97 2.61
CA LEU A 282 -0.25 18.14 4.03
C LEU A 282 0.60 17.24 4.93
N SER A 283 0.94 16.03 4.49
CA SER A 283 1.83 15.16 5.25
C SER A 283 3.25 15.72 5.34
N ALA A 284 3.76 16.37 4.27
CA ALA A 284 5.02 17.11 4.29
C ALA A 284 4.98 18.34 5.21
N CYS A 285 3.79 18.89 5.47
CA CYS A 285 3.61 20.01 6.40
C CYS A 285 3.43 19.58 7.86
N ALA A 286 3.37 18.27 8.15
CA ALA A 286 3.08 17.72 9.48
C ALA A 286 4.26 17.79 10.46
N ASN A 287 4.88 18.97 10.56
CA ASN A 287 5.93 19.33 11.48
C ASN A 287 5.72 20.80 11.95
N PRO A 288 6.21 21.20 13.13
CA PRO A 288 5.97 22.55 13.66
C PRO A 288 6.54 23.67 12.78
N GLN A 289 7.66 23.43 12.08
CA GLN A 289 8.32 24.44 11.24
C GLN A 289 7.47 24.81 10.01
N SER A 290 6.65 23.88 9.52
CA SER A 290 5.85 24.04 8.31
C SER A 290 4.38 24.42 8.58
N LEU A 291 4.02 24.75 9.82
CA LEU A 291 2.64 25.07 10.20
C LEU A 291 2.04 26.22 9.37
N LYS A 292 2.84 27.26 9.06
CA LYS A 292 2.40 28.40 8.26
C LYS A 292 2.00 27.96 6.84
N LEU A 293 2.79 27.08 6.23
CA LEU A 293 2.50 26.55 4.90
C LEU A 293 1.30 25.60 4.94
N GLY A 294 1.20 24.75 5.96
CA GLY A 294 0.01 23.91 6.20
C GLY A 294 -1.28 24.73 6.29
N LYS A 295 -1.25 25.90 6.95
CA LYS A 295 -2.38 26.85 6.98
C LYS A 295 -2.70 27.44 5.60
N GLN A 296 -1.69 27.76 4.78
CA GLN A 296 -1.90 28.25 3.41
C GLN A 296 -2.56 27.18 2.53
N ILE A 297 -2.13 25.92 2.64
CA ILE A 297 -2.73 24.80 1.92
C ILE A 297 -4.16 24.56 2.39
N HIS A 298 -4.42 24.62 3.70
CA HIS A 298 -5.78 24.52 4.23
C HIS A 298 -6.68 25.65 3.69
N ALA A 299 -6.20 26.90 3.65
CA ALA A 299 -6.94 28.00 3.05
C ALA A 299 -7.21 27.77 1.54
N HIS A 300 -6.26 27.17 0.82
CA HIS A 300 -6.47 26.77 -0.57
C HIS A 300 -7.58 25.71 -0.71
N ILE A 301 -7.58 24.68 0.14
CA ILE A 301 -8.61 23.62 0.17
C ILE A 301 -10.00 24.24 0.37
N VAL A 302 -10.14 25.16 1.32
CA VAL A 302 -11.41 25.87 1.58
C VAL A 302 -11.82 26.73 0.38
N ARG A 303 -10.88 27.45 -0.23
CA ARG A 303 -11.17 28.35 -1.36
C ARG A 303 -11.60 27.62 -2.63
N VAL A 304 -11.09 26.40 -2.84
CA VAL A 304 -11.44 25.56 -4.01
C VAL A 304 -12.63 24.65 -3.71
N ASP A 305 -13.22 24.75 -2.51
CA ASP A 305 -14.36 23.94 -2.06
C ASP A 305 -14.10 22.42 -2.17
N ILE A 306 -12.88 22.01 -1.81
CA ILE A 306 -12.52 20.59 -1.82
C ILE A 306 -13.10 19.95 -0.56
N ASP A 307 -13.97 18.96 -0.79
CA ASP A 307 -14.55 18.15 0.26
C ASP A 307 -13.48 17.56 1.19
N THR A 308 -13.60 17.94 2.47
CA THR A 308 -12.70 17.52 3.55
C THR A 308 -13.12 16.20 4.18
N ALA A 309 -14.22 15.57 3.75
CA ALA A 309 -14.57 14.22 4.17
C ALA A 309 -13.51 13.21 3.66
N GLY A 310 -13.06 12.32 4.55
CA GLY A 310 -12.11 11.26 4.21
C GLY A 310 -10.65 11.72 4.21
N ALA A 311 -9.90 11.40 3.15
CA ALA A 311 -8.43 11.46 3.15
C ALA A 311 -7.86 12.85 3.46
N VAL A 312 -8.44 13.91 2.88
CA VAL A 312 -7.95 15.29 3.05
C VAL A 312 -8.17 15.78 4.48
N GLY A 313 -9.36 15.56 5.06
CA GLY A 313 -9.65 15.92 6.45
C GLY A 313 -8.74 15.19 7.44
N ASN A 314 -8.52 13.89 7.25
CA ASN A 314 -7.58 13.12 8.07
C ASN A 314 -6.14 13.62 7.95
N ALA A 315 -5.72 14.03 6.75
CA ALA A 315 -4.40 14.63 6.54
C ALA A 315 -4.28 16.01 7.22
N LEU A 316 -5.32 16.84 7.17
CA LEU A 316 -5.37 18.13 7.88
C LEU A 316 -5.29 17.94 9.40
N ILE A 317 -6.06 17.00 9.94
CA ILE A 317 -6.07 16.65 11.36
C ILE A 317 -4.67 16.20 11.78
N SER A 318 -4.06 15.27 11.04
CA SER A 318 -2.72 14.77 11.32
C SER A 318 -1.67 15.88 11.25
N MET A 319 -1.77 16.75 10.22
CA MET A 319 -0.86 17.89 10.04
C MET A 319 -0.95 18.85 11.22
N TYR A 320 -2.14 19.34 11.56
CA TYR A 320 -2.29 20.27 12.68
C TYR A 320 -1.92 19.66 14.03
N ALA A 321 -2.22 18.38 14.26
CA ALA A 321 -1.86 17.70 15.49
C ALA A 321 -0.33 17.60 15.64
N LYS A 322 0.38 17.11 14.59
CA LYS A 322 1.84 16.96 14.61
C LYS A 322 2.59 18.30 14.60
N SER A 323 1.98 19.36 14.05
CA SER A 323 2.53 20.71 14.09
C SER A 323 2.24 21.47 15.40
N GLY A 324 1.62 20.82 16.39
CA GLY A 324 1.34 21.41 17.72
C GLY A 324 0.08 22.27 17.79
N ALA A 325 -0.68 22.41 16.71
CA ALA A 325 -1.93 23.17 16.65
C ALA A 325 -3.16 22.28 16.90
N VAL A 326 -3.11 21.48 17.97
CA VAL A 326 -4.10 20.42 18.28
C VAL A 326 -5.52 20.98 18.42
N GLY A 327 -5.68 22.22 18.89
CA GLY A 327 -6.99 22.88 18.96
C GLY A 327 -7.67 23.07 17.59
N ILE A 328 -6.90 23.34 16.54
CA ILE A 328 -7.44 23.43 15.16
C ILE A 328 -7.82 22.02 14.69
N ALA A 329 -6.97 21.02 14.95
CA ALA A 329 -7.24 19.64 14.59
C ALA A 329 -8.56 19.14 15.23
N ARG A 330 -8.80 19.45 16.52
CA ARG A 330 -10.07 19.14 17.21
C ARG A 330 -11.27 19.80 16.54
N ARG A 331 -11.15 21.07 16.15
CA ARG A 331 -12.25 21.79 15.46
C ARG A 331 -12.60 21.14 14.12
N ILE A 332 -11.61 20.63 13.40
CA ILE A 332 -11.86 19.89 12.15
C ILE A 332 -12.63 18.61 12.43
N VAL A 333 -12.25 17.82 13.45
CA VAL A 333 -13.00 16.62 13.85
C VAL A 333 -14.46 16.94 14.19
N GLN A 334 -14.70 18.04 14.91
CA GLN A 334 -16.05 18.48 15.26
C GLN A 334 -16.89 18.86 14.03
N LEU A 335 -16.26 19.40 12.98
CA LEU A 335 -16.93 19.76 11.73
C LEU A 335 -17.18 18.56 10.80
N THR A 336 -16.21 17.65 10.68
CA THR A 336 -16.30 16.50 9.76
C THR A 336 -16.97 15.26 10.37
N GLY A 337 -17.17 15.27 11.68
CA GLY A 337 -17.64 14.13 12.45
C GLY A 337 -16.58 13.03 12.63
N THR A 338 -16.80 12.18 13.63
CA THR A 338 -15.88 11.07 13.98
C THR A 338 -16.03 9.85 13.08
N SER A 339 -17.09 9.77 12.29
CA SER A 339 -17.32 8.70 11.31
C SER A 339 -16.26 8.64 10.21
N SER A 340 -15.65 9.78 9.87
CA SER A 340 -14.61 9.89 8.86
C SER A 340 -13.18 9.83 9.45
N LEU A 341 -13.04 9.83 10.77
CA LEU A 341 -11.74 9.85 11.45
C LEU A 341 -11.08 8.47 11.40
N ASN A 342 -9.91 8.39 10.79
CA ASN A 342 -9.12 7.18 10.74
C ASN A 342 -8.15 7.09 11.94
N VAL A 343 -7.62 5.88 12.14
CA VAL A 343 -6.73 5.56 13.27
C VAL A 343 -5.44 6.39 13.24
N ILE A 344 -4.91 6.72 12.05
CA ILE A 344 -3.67 7.50 11.91
C ILE A 344 -3.88 8.96 12.36
N ALA A 345 -5.00 9.55 11.99
CA ALA A 345 -5.36 10.91 12.40
C ALA A 345 -5.71 10.97 13.89
N PHE A 346 -6.43 9.97 14.41
CA PHE A 346 -6.71 9.86 15.84
C PHE A 346 -5.42 9.70 16.66
N THR A 347 -4.53 8.79 16.27
CA THR A 347 -3.26 8.58 16.99
C THR A 347 -2.35 9.82 16.92
N SER A 348 -2.37 10.55 15.81
CA SER A 348 -1.65 11.84 15.69
C SER A 348 -2.23 12.91 16.63
N LEU A 349 -3.57 13.01 16.73
CA LEU A 349 -4.26 13.87 17.71
C LEU A 349 -3.88 13.52 19.14
N LEU A 350 -3.94 12.24 19.48
CA LEU A 350 -3.61 11.75 20.81
C LEU A 350 -2.16 12.07 21.16
N ASP A 351 -1.19 11.84 20.26
CA ASP A 351 0.21 12.21 20.46
C ASP A 351 0.36 13.73 20.71
N GLY A 352 -0.37 14.55 19.96
CA GLY A 352 -0.44 15.99 20.18
C GLY A 352 -0.95 16.35 21.58
N TYR A 353 -2.02 15.71 22.05
CA TYR A 353 -2.59 15.92 23.39
C TYR A 353 -1.68 15.42 24.52
N VAL A 354 -1.07 14.25 24.33
CA VAL A 354 -0.08 13.67 25.25
C VAL A 354 1.09 14.62 25.46
N LYS A 355 1.59 15.26 24.39
CA LYS A 355 2.68 16.24 24.48
C LYS A 355 2.29 17.54 25.20
N ILE A 356 1.02 17.91 25.17
CA ILE A 356 0.49 19.10 25.85
C ILE A 356 0.16 18.82 27.32
N GLY A 357 0.01 17.55 27.69
CA GLY A 357 -0.41 17.15 29.04
C GLY A 357 -1.93 17.11 29.24
N ASP A 358 -2.72 17.46 28.23
CA ASP A 358 -4.19 17.49 28.29
C ASP A 358 -4.78 16.34 27.48
N ILE A 359 -4.90 15.17 28.11
CA ILE A 359 -5.40 13.95 27.44
C ILE A 359 -6.93 13.86 27.37
N ASN A 360 -7.66 14.68 28.12
CA ASN A 360 -9.11 14.56 28.25
C ASN A 360 -9.86 14.76 26.91
N PRO A 361 -9.51 15.74 26.05
CA PRO A 361 -10.13 15.84 24.74
C PRO A 361 -9.88 14.62 23.84
N ALA A 362 -8.72 13.98 23.95
CA ALA A 362 -8.44 12.75 23.22
C ALA A 362 -9.34 11.60 23.68
N ARG A 363 -9.66 11.56 24.98
CA ARG A 363 -10.61 10.60 25.56
C ARG A 363 -12.03 10.79 25.03
N GLU A 364 -12.51 12.03 24.99
CA GLU A 364 -13.84 12.35 24.44
C GLU A 364 -13.97 11.90 22.98
N ILE A 365 -12.94 12.18 22.18
CA ILE A 365 -12.89 11.74 20.78
C ILE A 365 -12.92 10.21 20.71
N PHE A 366 -12.11 9.52 21.53
CA PHE A 366 -12.06 8.07 21.58
C PHE A 366 -13.44 7.45 21.89
N ASP A 367 -14.15 7.99 22.88
CA ASP A 367 -15.48 7.50 23.28
C ASP A 367 -16.55 7.74 22.21
N SER A 368 -16.35 8.74 21.33
CA SER A 368 -17.23 9.01 20.19
C SER A 368 -16.94 8.17 18.93
N LEU A 369 -15.91 7.31 18.95
CA LEU A 369 -15.61 6.40 17.84
C LEU A 369 -16.60 5.24 17.82
N LYS A 370 -17.23 4.98 16.67
CA LYS A 370 -18.22 3.90 16.52
C LYS A 370 -17.64 2.50 16.78
N CYS A 371 -16.38 2.28 16.43
CA CYS A 371 -15.68 1.01 16.65
C CYS A 371 -14.16 1.26 16.63
N PRO A 372 -13.55 1.68 17.75
CA PRO A 372 -12.11 1.84 17.82
C PRO A 372 -11.41 0.48 17.68
N ASP A 373 -10.40 0.42 16.82
CA ASP A 373 -9.60 -0.78 16.59
C ASP A 373 -8.54 -0.97 17.69
N VAL A 374 -7.88 -2.13 17.69
CA VAL A 374 -6.85 -2.47 18.71
C VAL A 374 -5.77 -1.39 18.81
N VAL A 375 -5.41 -0.73 17.70
CA VAL A 375 -4.39 0.32 17.68
C VAL A 375 -4.86 1.56 18.41
N ALA A 376 -6.09 2.03 18.16
CA ALA A 376 -6.68 3.16 18.88
C ALA A 376 -6.77 2.90 20.40
N TRP A 377 -7.25 1.70 20.79
CA TRP A 377 -7.29 1.30 22.21
C TRP A 377 -5.89 1.30 22.85
N THR A 378 -4.93 0.69 22.17
CA THR A 378 -3.54 0.59 22.66
C THR A 378 -2.91 1.97 22.80
N ALA A 379 -3.10 2.83 21.80
CA ALA A 379 -2.57 4.18 21.82
C ALA A 379 -3.13 4.98 23.00
N MET A 380 -4.44 4.91 23.26
CA MET A 380 -5.08 5.61 24.38
C MET A 380 -4.57 5.13 25.75
N ILE A 381 -4.41 3.82 25.93
CA ILE A 381 -3.84 3.23 27.16
C ILE A 381 -2.41 3.72 27.38
N VAL A 382 -1.58 3.69 26.34
CA VAL A 382 -0.19 4.18 26.40
C VAL A 382 -0.15 5.69 26.66
N GLY A 383 -1.04 6.47 26.05
CA GLY A 383 -1.14 7.91 26.26
C GLY A 383 -1.44 8.27 27.72
N TYR A 384 -2.35 7.53 28.37
CA TYR A 384 -2.61 7.70 29.80
C TYR A 384 -1.38 7.37 30.64
N ALA A 385 -0.67 6.27 30.32
CA ALA A 385 0.53 5.89 31.04
C ALA A 385 1.67 6.92 30.91
N GLN A 386 1.83 7.53 29.73
CA GLN A 386 2.83 8.58 29.48
C GLN A 386 2.55 9.90 30.20
N ASN A 387 1.31 10.13 30.64
CA ASN A 387 0.89 11.31 31.42
C ASN A 387 0.73 10.98 32.91
N ASP A 388 1.34 9.89 33.39
CA ASP A 388 1.25 9.40 34.77
C ASP A 388 -0.18 9.11 35.28
N LEU A 389 -1.15 8.99 34.37
CA LEU A 389 -2.55 8.67 34.66
C LEU A 389 -2.77 7.15 34.67
N ILE A 390 -1.98 6.46 35.48
CA ILE A 390 -1.90 5.00 35.48
C ILE A 390 -3.26 4.34 35.80
N SER A 391 -4.01 4.90 36.75
CA SER A 391 -5.36 4.39 37.11
C SER A 391 -6.31 4.38 35.92
N ASN A 392 -6.25 5.42 35.08
CA ASN A 392 -7.08 5.53 33.87
C ASN A 392 -6.63 4.52 32.81
N ALA A 393 -5.32 4.31 32.65
CA ALA A 393 -4.78 3.30 31.75
C ALA A 393 -5.25 1.88 32.14
N LEU A 394 -5.22 1.54 33.44
CA LEU A 394 -5.70 0.25 33.94
C LEU A 394 -7.21 0.08 33.76
N ALA A 395 -7.99 1.12 34.08
CA ALA A 395 -9.44 1.11 33.88
C ALA A 395 -9.79 0.88 32.41
N LEU A 396 -9.10 1.57 31.51
CA LEU A 396 -9.34 1.44 30.08
C LEU A 396 -8.95 0.06 29.54
N PHE A 397 -7.85 -0.53 30.03
CA PHE A 397 -7.47 -1.89 29.66
C PHE A 397 -8.50 -2.93 30.12
N ARG A 398 -9.06 -2.78 31.32
CA ARG A 398 -10.15 -3.65 31.80
C ARG A 398 -11.40 -3.51 30.92
N LEU A 399 -11.74 -2.29 30.51
CA LEU A 399 -12.83 -2.05 29.56
C LEU A 399 -12.56 -2.72 28.21
N MET A 400 -11.33 -2.62 27.69
CA MET A 400 -10.92 -3.29 26.44
C MET A 400 -11.09 -4.81 26.52
N ILE A 401 -10.75 -5.44 27.64
CA ILE A 401 -10.94 -6.89 27.84
C ILE A 401 -12.42 -7.27 27.83
N ARG A 402 -13.28 -6.40 28.38
CA ARG A 402 -14.70 -6.70 28.58
C ARG A 402 -15.54 -6.46 27.33
N GLU A 403 -15.32 -5.33 26.66
CA GLU A 403 -16.20 -4.79 25.60
C GLU A 403 -15.43 -4.45 24.31
N GLY A 404 -14.10 -4.39 24.37
CA GLY A 404 -13.26 -3.99 23.26
C GLY A 404 -12.72 -5.14 22.41
N PRO A 405 -11.89 -4.81 21.41
CA PRO A 405 -11.21 -5.82 20.63
C PRO A 405 -10.13 -6.50 21.48
N LYS A 406 -9.79 -7.75 21.13
CA LYS A 406 -8.80 -8.53 21.88
C LYS A 406 -7.44 -7.80 21.90
N PRO A 407 -6.81 -7.61 23.08
CA PRO A 407 -5.49 -6.98 23.19
C PRO A 407 -4.42 -7.70 22.36
N ASN A 408 -3.55 -6.92 21.70
CA ASN A 408 -2.41 -7.44 20.94
C ASN A 408 -1.13 -7.47 21.79
N SER A 409 -0.04 -7.93 21.19
CA SER A 409 1.28 -8.02 21.84
C SER A 409 1.78 -6.69 22.39
N TYR A 410 1.54 -5.58 21.69
CA TYR A 410 1.93 -4.24 22.11
C TYR A 410 1.12 -3.77 23.32
N THR A 411 -0.20 -3.97 23.31
CA THR A 411 -1.06 -3.63 24.46
C THR A 411 -0.60 -4.38 25.72
N LEU A 412 -0.36 -5.68 25.60
CA LEU A 412 0.03 -6.51 26.74
C LEU A 412 1.42 -6.14 27.26
N ALA A 413 2.37 -5.82 26.37
CA ALA A 413 3.70 -5.34 26.75
C ALA A 413 3.64 -3.98 27.48
N ALA A 414 2.84 -3.04 26.97
CA ALA A 414 2.63 -1.74 27.64
C ALA A 414 2.05 -1.93 29.04
N MET A 415 1.06 -2.82 29.20
CA MET A 415 0.47 -3.12 30.51
C MET A 415 1.47 -3.75 31.48
N LEU A 416 2.34 -4.66 31.02
CA LEU A 416 3.39 -5.22 31.89
C LEU A 416 4.35 -4.14 32.39
N SER A 417 4.70 -3.17 31.54
CA SER A 417 5.53 -2.04 31.95
C SER A 417 4.83 -1.15 33.00
N ILE A 418 3.53 -0.93 32.84
CA ILE A 418 2.72 -0.16 33.79
C ILE A 418 2.65 -0.90 35.14
N PHE A 419 2.50 -2.22 35.12
CA PHE A 419 2.49 -3.01 36.36
C PHE A 419 3.85 -3.04 37.05
N SER A 420 4.97 -3.07 36.31
CA SER A 420 6.31 -3.00 36.92
C SER A 420 6.59 -1.63 37.53
N SER A 421 6.22 -0.52 36.88
CA SER A 421 6.44 0.83 37.45
C SER A 421 5.59 1.10 38.70
N LEU A 422 4.43 0.46 38.81
CA LEU A 422 3.62 0.50 40.03
C LEU A 422 4.16 -0.38 41.16
N ALA A 423 4.90 -1.46 40.82
CA ALA A 423 5.47 -2.36 41.81
C ALA A 423 6.65 -1.72 42.56
N SER A 424 7.37 -0.78 41.93
CA SER A 424 8.41 0.03 42.58
C SER A 424 7.88 1.15 43.48
N LEU A 425 6.56 1.38 43.51
CA LEU A 425 5.88 2.45 44.26
C LEU A 425 4.93 1.85 45.31
N ASP A 426 5.44 1.11 46.32
CA ASP A 426 4.86 0.63 47.60
C ASP A 426 3.34 0.32 47.77
N HIS A 427 2.53 0.34 46.72
CA HIS A 427 1.09 0.08 46.68
C HIS A 427 0.83 -1.24 45.94
N ALA A 428 1.48 -2.31 46.41
CA ALA A 428 1.68 -3.57 45.71
C ALA A 428 0.57 -4.64 45.91
N CYS A 429 -0.45 -4.41 46.74
CA CYS A 429 -1.43 -5.46 47.02
C CYS A 429 -2.48 -5.58 45.89
N GLY A 430 -2.55 -6.76 45.24
CA GLY A 430 -3.53 -7.10 44.19
C GLY A 430 -3.07 -6.94 42.72
N LYS A 431 -1.99 -6.19 42.47
CA LYS A 431 -1.53 -5.86 41.09
C LYS A 431 -0.63 -6.93 40.46
N TRP A 432 0.08 -7.70 41.29
CA TRP A 432 0.87 -8.86 40.85
C TRP A 432 0.01 -9.97 40.24
N GLU A 433 -1.21 -10.16 40.74
CA GLU A 433 -2.17 -11.12 40.19
C GLU A 433 -2.65 -10.70 38.79
N ASP A 434 -2.98 -9.41 38.61
CA ASP A 434 -3.37 -8.89 37.30
C ASP A 434 -2.20 -8.95 36.30
N ALA A 435 -0.97 -8.67 36.73
CA ALA A 435 0.24 -8.88 35.93
C ALA A 435 0.45 -10.37 35.59
N ALA A 436 0.21 -11.28 36.53
CA ALA A 436 0.31 -12.72 36.31
C ALA A 436 -0.76 -13.22 35.32
N LYS A 437 -2.00 -12.71 35.40
CA LYS A 437 -3.07 -12.99 34.42
C LYS A 437 -2.69 -12.52 33.03
N VAL A 438 -2.08 -11.33 32.90
CA VAL A 438 -1.57 -10.82 31.61
C VAL A 438 -0.44 -11.69 31.07
N ARG A 439 0.55 -12.07 31.91
CA ARG A 439 1.64 -12.99 31.53
C ARG A 439 1.10 -14.35 31.08
N LYS A 440 0.10 -14.89 31.78
CA LYS A 440 -0.57 -16.15 31.41
C LYS A 440 -1.30 -16.01 30.08
N SER A 441 -2.08 -14.94 29.89
CA SER A 441 -2.77 -14.63 28.63
C SER A 441 -1.80 -14.50 27.45
N MET A 442 -0.61 -13.92 27.67
CA MET A 442 0.46 -13.86 26.65
C MET A 442 1.01 -15.25 26.29
N LYS A 443 1.18 -16.14 27.28
CA LYS A 443 1.64 -17.54 27.06
C LYS A 443 0.58 -18.38 26.35
N ASP A 444 -0.65 -18.37 26.84
CA ASP A 444 -1.77 -19.19 26.33
C ASP A 444 -2.12 -18.83 24.88
N ARG A 445 -1.96 -17.56 24.50
CA ARG A 445 -2.22 -17.08 23.14
C ARG A 445 -1.03 -17.24 22.19
N ALA A 446 0.05 -17.90 22.65
CA ALA A 446 1.31 -18.01 21.91
C ALA A 446 1.71 -16.67 21.28
N VAL A 447 1.59 -15.57 22.04
CA VAL A 447 1.81 -14.21 21.52
C VAL A 447 3.27 -14.10 21.07
N LYS A 448 3.48 -14.28 19.77
CA LYS A 448 4.74 -13.94 19.13
C LYS A 448 4.72 -12.44 18.90
N LYS A 449 5.52 -11.69 19.65
CA LYS A 449 5.87 -10.32 19.29
C LYS A 449 6.38 -10.37 17.85
N GLU A 450 5.84 -9.56 16.94
CA GLU A 450 6.48 -9.39 15.64
C GLU A 450 7.91 -8.94 15.90
N GLN A 451 8.86 -9.83 15.62
CA GLN A 451 10.25 -9.57 15.94
C GLN A 451 10.70 -8.42 15.04
N GLY A 452 11.14 -7.33 15.65
CA GLY A 452 11.73 -6.24 14.90
C GLY A 452 13.03 -6.75 14.29
N PHE A 453 13.15 -6.68 12.97
CA PHE A 453 14.37 -7.01 12.26
C PHE A 453 14.70 -5.93 11.24
N SER A 454 15.99 -5.74 11.04
CA SER A 454 16.53 -4.85 10.02
C SER A 454 17.23 -5.67 8.96
N TRP A 455 17.28 -5.17 7.72
CA TRP A 455 18.05 -5.84 6.68
C TRP A 455 18.78 -4.84 5.80
N VAL A 456 19.85 -5.35 5.19
CA VAL A 456 20.72 -4.62 4.25
C VAL A 456 20.89 -5.48 3.01
N GLN A 457 20.84 -4.85 1.84
CA GLN A 457 21.15 -5.53 0.58
C GLN A 457 22.54 -5.09 0.09
N ILE A 458 23.49 -6.02 0.05
CA ILE A 458 24.87 -5.80 -0.41
C ILE A 458 25.17 -6.87 -1.45
N GLN A 459 25.75 -6.49 -2.60
CA GLN A 459 26.11 -7.41 -3.68
C GLN A 459 24.96 -8.35 -4.10
N ASN A 460 23.73 -7.81 -4.18
CA ASN A 460 22.50 -8.54 -4.52
C ASN A 460 22.09 -9.66 -3.53
N LYS A 461 22.67 -9.69 -2.33
CA LYS A 461 22.29 -10.58 -1.23
C LYS A 461 21.65 -9.77 -0.10
N VAL A 462 20.55 -10.28 0.45
CA VAL A 462 19.86 -9.68 1.61
C VAL A 462 20.42 -10.29 2.88
N HIS A 463 20.87 -9.44 3.79
CA HIS A 463 21.36 -9.81 5.12
C HIS A 463 20.39 -9.25 6.16
N THR A 464 19.82 -10.13 6.99
CA THR A 464 18.82 -9.80 8.00
C THR A 464 19.42 -9.86 9.40
N PHE A 465 18.98 -8.94 10.26
CA PHE A 465 19.45 -8.73 11.62
C PHE A 465 18.26 -8.68 12.58
N GLY A 466 18.17 -9.58 13.55
CA GLY A 466 17.11 -9.69 14.57
C GLY A 466 17.67 -9.97 15.98
N VAL A 467 16.76 -10.12 16.96
CA VAL A 467 17.11 -10.23 18.40
C VAL A 467 17.88 -11.53 18.75
N ASP A 468 17.90 -12.53 17.85
CA ASP A 468 18.51 -13.85 18.09
C ASP A 468 19.54 -14.29 17.01
N ASP A 469 20.26 -13.36 16.36
CA ASP A 469 21.23 -13.72 15.30
C ASP A 469 22.56 -14.31 15.83
N ALA A 470 22.46 -15.44 16.51
CA ALA A 470 23.62 -16.25 16.91
C ALA A 470 24.35 -16.88 15.72
N LEU A 471 23.75 -16.92 14.52
CA LEU A 471 24.19 -17.70 13.35
C LEU A 471 24.84 -16.86 12.22
N HIS A 472 25.02 -15.55 12.37
CA HIS A 472 25.61 -14.74 11.29
C HIS A 472 27.13 -15.01 11.14
N PRO A 473 27.67 -15.32 9.93
CA PRO A 473 29.07 -15.69 9.76
C PRO A 473 30.10 -14.65 10.21
N GLN A 474 29.73 -13.36 10.18
CA GLN A 474 30.59 -12.24 10.61
C GLN A 474 30.20 -11.68 11.99
N ARG A 475 29.50 -12.45 12.83
CA ARG A 475 28.98 -12.02 14.13
C ARG A 475 30.00 -11.25 14.95
N ASP A 476 31.16 -11.83 15.23
CA ASP A 476 32.16 -11.23 16.13
C ASP A 476 32.73 -9.92 15.58
N ALA A 477 32.83 -9.79 14.26
CA ALA A 477 33.25 -8.54 13.62
C ALA A 477 32.18 -7.44 13.80
N ILE A 478 30.90 -7.79 13.64
CA ILE A 478 29.77 -6.86 13.82
C ILE A 478 29.69 -6.41 15.28
N TYR A 479 29.75 -7.33 16.25
CA TYR A 479 29.67 -7.00 17.67
C TYR A 479 30.85 -6.14 18.15
N ARG A 480 32.07 -6.38 17.62
CA ARG A 480 33.22 -5.50 17.87
C ARG A 480 33.03 -4.12 17.27
N MET A 481 32.57 -4.05 16.02
CA MET A 481 32.32 -2.77 15.34
C MET A 481 31.27 -1.93 16.07
N ILE A 482 30.12 -2.52 16.43
CA ILE A 482 29.09 -1.77 17.15
C ILE A 482 29.54 -1.34 18.54
N SER A 483 30.35 -2.16 19.24
CA SER A 483 30.92 -1.77 20.55
C SER A 483 31.86 -0.57 20.42
N LYS A 484 32.71 -0.55 19.38
CA LYS A 484 33.57 0.61 19.08
C LYS A 484 32.74 1.86 18.80
N ILE A 485 31.76 1.75 17.90
CA ILE A 485 30.86 2.86 17.54
C ILE A 485 30.12 3.38 18.77
N TRP A 486 29.57 2.48 19.59
CA TRP A 486 28.81 2.83 20.81
C TRP A 486 29.63 3.68 21.78
N ASN A 487 30.88 3.30 22.02
CA ASN A 487 31.76 4.05 22.91
C ASN A 487 32.09 5.44 22.35
N GLU A 488 32.33 5.54 21.04
CA GLU A 488 32.64 6.83 20.40
C GLU A 488 31.44 7.77 20.36
N ILE A 489 30.23 7.28 20.05
CA ILE A 489 29.04 8.14 20.08
C ILE A 489 28.70 8.63 21.50
N LYS A 490 28.94 7.81 22.54
CA LYS A 490 28.79 8.25 23.95
C LYS A 490 29.77 9.37 24.29
N LYS A 491 31.04 9.28 23.84
CA LYS A 491 32.03 10.37 23.99
C LYS A 491 31.60 11.65 23.28
N MET A 492 30.86 11.54 22.18
CA MET A 492 30.29 12.67 21.46
C MET A 492 29.04 13.28 22.12
N GLY A 493 28.58 12.74 23.25
CA GLY A 493 27.43 13.25 24.01
C GLY A 493 26.11 12.49 23.78
N PHE A 494 26.14 11.31 23.14
CA PHE A 494 24.96 10.45 23.04
C PHE A 494 24.60 9.85 24.41
N ILE A 495 23.34 10.04 24.82
CA ILE A 495 22.78 9.45 26.05
C ILE A 495 21.77 8.37 25.63
N PRO A 496 22.00 7.08 25.96
CA PRO A 496 21.04 6.00 25.67
C PRO A 496 19.72 6.22 26.40
N ASP A 497 18.61 6.02 25.71
CA ASP A 497 17.27 6.13 26.32
C ASP A 497 16.88 4.82 27.00
N THR A 498 17.41 4.59 28.20
CA THR A 498 17.15 3.38 28.99
C THR A 498 15.71 3.25 29.48
N ASN A 499 14.95 4.36 29.51
CA ASN A 499 13.53 4.36 29.86
C ASN A 499 12.68 3.68 28.78
N SER A 500 13.18 3.60 27.55
CA SER A 500 12.56 2.85 26.46
C SER A 500 12.63 1.31 26.63
N VAL A 501 13.46 0.79 27.54
CA VAL A 501 13.60 -0.66 27.78
C VAL A 501 12.69 -1.09 28.94
N LEU A 502 11.55 -1.70 28.60
CA LEU A 502 10.47 -2.07 29.52
C LEU A 502 10.76 -3.31 30.41
N HIS A 503 12.04 -3.57 30.72
CA HIS A 503 12.45 -4.68 31.59
C HIS A 503 13.07 -4.17 32.88
N ASP A 504 12.71 -4.78 34.01
CA ASP A 504 13.27 -4.47 35.32
C ASP A 504 14.66 -5.10 35.44
N LEU A 505 15.61 -4.46 34.77
CA LEU A 505 17.01 -4.87 34.64
C LEU A 505 17.90 -3.72 35.09
N GLU A 506 19.09 -4.06 35.57
CA GLU A 506 20.14 -3.10 35.85
C GLU A 506 20.42 -2.21 34.63
N GLN A 507 20.79 -0.96 34.90
CA GLN A 507 21.00 0.07 33.88
C GLN A 507 22.01 -0.37 32.81
N GLU A 508 23.03 -1.12 33.20
CA GLU A 508 24.05 -1.69 32.30
C GLU A 508 23.47 -2.71 31.32
N VAL A 509 22.56 -3.56 31.79
CA VAL A 509 21.90 -4.57 30.95
C VAL A 509 20.92 -3.91 29.97
N LYS A 510 20.21 -2.85 30.41
CA LYS A 510 19.35 -2.04 29.54
C LYS A 510 20.15 -1.40 28.40
N GLU A 511 21.29 -0.79 28.71
CA GLU A 511 22.20 -0.26 27.69
C GLU A 511 22.69 -1.34 26.73
N GLN A 512 22.99 -2.53 27.24
CA GLN A 512 23.44 -3.65 26.43
C GLN A 512 22.36 -4.12 25.44
N ILE A 513 21.09 -4.14 25.84
CA ILE A 513 19.96 -4.44 24.95
C ILE A 513 19.84 -3.38 23.86
N LEU A 514 19.86 -2.09 24.23
CA LEU A 514 19.78 -0.98 23.29
C LEU A 514 20.89 -1.03 22.24
N ARG A 515 22.12 -1.34 22.66
CA ARG A 515 23.29 -1.44 21.76
C ARG A 515 23.09 -2.48 20.65
N HIS A 516 22.40 -3.58 20.96
CA HIS A 516 22.20 -4.69 20.02
C HIS A 516 20.85 -4.64 19.29
N HIS A 517 20.20 -3.48 19.23
CA HIS A 517 19.06 -3.31 18.34
C HIS A 517 19.44 -3.60 16.88
N SER A 518 18.53 -4.26 16.16
CA SER A 518 18.75 -4.74 14.79
C SER A 518 19.26 -3.67 13.82
N GLU A 519 18.81 -2.43 13.99
CA GLU A 519 19.18 -1.27 13.19
C GLU A 519 20.68 -0.98 13.30
N LYS A 520 21.21 -1.03 14.53
CA LYS A 520 22.61 -0.76 14.84
C LYS A 520 23.52 -1.89 14.37
N LEU A 521 23.06 -3.14 14.52
CA LEU A 521 23.75 -4.32 13.99
C LEU A 521 23.84 -4.28 12.46
N ALA A 522 22.73 -3.94 11.80
CA ALA A 522 22.67 -3.78 10.35
C ALA A 522 23.62 -2.67 9.86
N ILE A 523 23.69 -1.53 10.56
CA ILE A 523 24.64 -0.44 10.25
C ILE A 523 26.08 -0.90 10.43
N ALA A 524 26.40 -1.58 11.55
CA ALA A 524 27.74 -2.09 11.80
C ALA A 524 28.18 -3.08 10.72
N PHE A 525 27.31 -4.00 10.31
CA PHE A 525 27.56 -4.90 9.19
C PHE A 525 27.77 -4.16 7.88
N ALA A 526 26.92 -3.16 7.58
CA ALA A 526 27.02 -2.39 6.35
C ALA A 526 28.31 -1.56 6.29
N LEU A 527 28.77 -1.00 7.42
CA LEU A 527 30.05 -0.29 7.52
C LEU A 527 31.25 -1.20 7.21
N ILE A 528 31.22 -2.45 7.67
CA ILE A 528 32.30 -3.43 7.42
C ILE A 528 32.36 -3.83 5.94
N ASN A 529 31.21 -3.96 5.29
CA ASN A 529 31.11 -4.60 3.96
C ASN A 529 30.85 -3.61 2.81
N THR A 530 31.02 -2.30 3.03
CA THR A 530 30.84 -1.28 1.98
C THR A 530 31.95 -0.22 2.02
N PRO A 531 32.33 0.38 0.87
CA PRO A 531 33.40 1.38 0.78
C PRO A 531 33.16 2.61 1.66
N GLU A 532 34.24 3.24 2.15
CA GLU A 532 34.25 4.31 3.17
C GLU A 532 33.45 5.58 2.81
N HIS A 533 33.02 5.76 1.56
CA HIS A 533 32.22 6.91 1.12
C HIS A 533 30.85 6.55 0.54
N SER A 534 30.45 5.28 0.61
CA SER A 534 29.16 4.86 0.07
C SER A 534 28.01 5.15 1.04
N THR A 535 26.82 5.48 0.51
CA THR A 535 25.60 5.63 1.31
C THR A 535 25.13 4.28 1.86
N LEU A 536 24.89 4.20 3.16
CA LEU A 536 24.33 3.00 3.79
C LEU A 536 22.80 2.99 3.62
N ARG A 537 22.23 1.85 3.23
CA ARG A 537 20.77 1.69 3.09
C ARG A 537 20.28 0.54 3.98
N ILE A 538 19.57 0.90 5.03
CA ILE A 538 19.03 -0.02 6.03
C ILE A 538 17.51 -0.01 5.92
N MET A 539 16.91 -1.18 6.01
CA MET A 539 15.46 -1.35 5.96
C MET A 539 15.00 -1.94 7.28
N LYS A 540 13.82 -1.53 7.77
CA LYS A 540 13.21 -1.98 9.01
C LYS A 540 11.75 -2.33 8.77
N ASN A 541 11.30 -3.43 9.37
CA ASN A 541 9.91 -3.88 9.27
C ASN A 541 8.94 -3.06 10.15
N LEU A 542 9.44 -2.52 11.26
CA LEU A 542 8.70 -1.69 12.21
C LEU A 542 9.17 -0.24 12.18
N ARG A 543 8.47 0.63 12.93
CA ARG A 543 8.96 1.98 13.19
C ARG A 543 10.28 1.92 13.97
N VAL A 544 11.27 2.72 13.58
CA VAL A 544 12.53 2.83 14.34
C VAL A 544 12.21 3.39 15.74
N CYS A 545 12.95 3.01 16.79
CA CYS A 545 12.75 3.60 18.12
C CYS A 545 13.53 4.91 18.29
N ASN A 546 13.13 5.73 19.27
CA ASN A 546 13.77 7.02 19.58
C ASN A 546 15.27 6.87 19.85
N ASP A 547 15.65 5.87 20.66
CA ASP A 547 17.04 5.56 20.95
C ASP A 547 17.87 5.26 19.69
N CYS A 548 17.36 4.41 18.80
CA CYS A 548 18.05 4.09 17.54
C CYS A 548 18.14 5.32 16.64
N HIS A 549 17.05 6.07 16.47
CA HIS A 549 17.07 7.28 15.65
C HIS A 549 18.12 8.29 16.16
N SER A 550 18.16 8.53 17.47
CA SER A 550 19.16 9.38 18.11
C SER A 550 20.57 8.83 17.92
N ALA A 551 20.81 7.54 18.18
CA ALA A 551 22.11 6.92 17.97
C ALA A 551 22.58 7.07 16.52
N ILE A 552 21.72 6.84 15.54
CA ILE A 552 22.07 6.89 14.11
C ILE A 552 22.49 8.31 13.68
N LYS A 553 21.93 9.36 14.29
CA LYS A 553 22.44 10.75 14.09
C LYS A 553 23.91 10.85 14.51
N TYR A 554 24.26 10.41 15.71
CA TYR A 554 25.66 10.43 16.15
C TYR A 554 26.55 9.52 15.30
N ILE A 555 26.05 8.36 14.88
CA ILE A 555 26.79 7.45 14.00
C ILE A 555 27.08 8.12 12.66
N SER A 556 26.09 8.77 12.01
CA SER A 556 26.31 9.44 10.72
C SER A 556 27.36 10.56 10.82
N LYS A 557 27.37 11.29 11.93
CA LYS A 557 28.41 12.30 12.24
C LYS A 557 29.78 11.67 12.45
N LEU A 558 29.85 10.58 13.22
CA LEU A 558 31.08 9.86 13.53
C LEU A 558 31.72 9.28 12.25
N VAL A 559 30.94 8.59 11.44
CA VAL A 559 31.46 7.89 10.24
C VAL A 559 31.56 8.79 9.01
N LYS A 560 31.00 10.02 9.06
CA LYS A 560 30.94 10.97 7.94
C LYS A 560 30.34 10.36 6.67
N ARG A 561 29.27 9.59 6.83
CA ARG A 561 28.53 8.92 5.73
C ARG A 561 27.05 9.17 5.88
N GLU A 562 26.35 9.32 4.74
CA GLU A 562 24.89 9.30 4.74
C GLU A 562 24.39 7.89 5.08
N ILE A 563 23.50 7.82 6.07
CA ILE A 563 22.80 6.59 6.47
C ILE A 563 21.32 6.79 6.16
N ILE A 564 20.78 5.97 5.29
CA ILE A 564 19.36 5.97 4.93
C ILE A 564 18.70 4.80 5.63
N VAL A 565 17.72 5.07 6.49
CA VAL A 565 16.93 4.04 7.15
C VAL A 565 15.48 4.16 6.74
N ARG A 566 14.94 3.12 6.10
CA ARG A 566 13.51 3.03 5.81
C ARG A 566 12.79 2.31 6.93
N ASP A 567 11.82 2.95 7.56
CA ASP A 567 10.91 2.32 8.49
C ASP A 567 9.55 1.98 7.83
N ALA A 568 8.57 1.55 8.63
CA ALA A 568 7.24 1.22 8.14
C ALA A 568 6.50 2.40 7.46
N THR A 569 6.95 3.64 7.66
CA THR A 569 6.24 4.86 7.26
C THR A 569 7.00 5.70 6.23
N ARG A 570 8.32 5.86 6.37
CA ARG A 570 9.14 6.72 5.50
C ARG A 570 10.63 6.35 5.52
N PHE A 571 11.40 7.02 4.67
CA PHE A 571 12.85 7.03 4.74
C PHE A 571 13.33 8.18 5.64
N HIS A 572 14.30 7.87 6.47
CA HIS A 572 15.04 8.78 7.30
C HIS A 572 16.46 8.90 6.73
N HIS A 573 16.84 10.09 6.30
CA HIS A 573 18.19 10.37 5.82
C HIS A 573 18.99 11.02 6.92
N PHE A 574 19.95 10.29 7.47
CA PHE A 574 20.86 10.77 8.49
C PHE A 574 22.14 11.26 7.84
N ASN A 575 22.47 12.53 8.02
CA ASN A 575 23.68 13.14 7.51
C ASN A 575 24.24 14.14 8.52
N ASP A 576 25.51 14.00 8.85
CA ASP A 576 26.26 14.88 9.77
C ASP A 576 25.52 15.22 11.07
N GLY A 577 24.96 14.21 11.76
CA GLY A 577 24.27 14.45 13.03
C GLY A 577 22.83 14.95 12.91
N SER A 578 22.34 15.20 11.70
CA SER A 578 20.97 15.60 11.43
C SER A 578 20.19 14.47 10.77
N CYS A 579 18.86 14.51 10.89
CA CYS A 579 17.96 13.63 10.16
C CYS A 579 16.98 14.47 9.34
N SER A 580 16.62 14.01 8.14
CA SER A 580 15.64 14.69 7.26
C SER A 580 14.26 14.87 7.91
N CYS A 581 13.99 14.07 8.94
CA CYS A 581 12.83 14.07 9.80
C CYS A 581 12.76 15.25 10.79
N GLN A 582 13.89 15.94 11.03
CA GLN A 582 14.02 17.06 11.99
C GLN A 582 13.53 16.73 13.42
N ASP A 583 13.62 15.45 13.83
CA ASP A 583 13.10 14.93 15.10
C ASP A 583 11.56 14.98 15.27
N TYR A 584 10.83 15.28 14.18
CA TYR A 584 9.38 15.21 14.08
C TYR A 584 8.97 14.05 13.17
N TRP A 585 8.78 12.86 13.73
CA TRP A 585 8.36 11.65 13.01
C TRP A 585 7.11 11.04 13.62
#